data_AF-A5XD06-F1
#
_entry.id   AF-A5XD06-F1
#
_cell.length_a   1.000
_cell.length_b   1.000
_cell.length_c   1.000
_cell.angle_alpha   90.00
_cell.angle_beta   90.00
_cell.angle_gamma   90.00
#
_symmetry.space_group_name_H-M   'P 1'
#
loop_
_entity.id
_entity.type
_entity.pdbx_description
1 polymer ?
#
loop_
_entity_poly.entity_id
_entity_poly.type
_entity_poly.pdbx_seq_one_letter_code
_entity_poly.pdbx_strand_id
1 'polypeptide(L)'
;MFNIFIPLCGIFSQEILLHLFTAITLISTLNSFEKWICPETRPLWFLREQYADRRVLKKPKVALESNQLSCEVTGGLPCAHSMTFTVFVLILASFFFVRCWDRFVSWRSPFCRCLMYLLIIGMVVCMWLSRLYLATEFLHQCILGSYFGIRALSTFEGHVKYLFSRPRGNAVSTVCFLGGLAVSVYFVKLQLNMDPHWSVREGFKWCPEPTYLRHEVTPVFGLVRDLGNLMGLALASPLYKV
;
A
#
# COMPACT_ATOMS: atom_id res chain seq x y z
N MET A 1 8.02 -4.86 8.13
CA MET A 1 8.95 -5.12 7.00
C MET A 1 9.59 -3.83 6.49
N PHE A 2 8.84 -2.90 5.91
CA PHE A 2 9.41 -1.70 5.28
C PHE A 2 10.26 -0.81 6.21
N ASN A 3 9.84 -0.64 7.48
CA ASN A 3 10.58 0.13 8.48
C ASN A 3 11.98 -0.40 8.80
N ILE A 4 12.29 -1.66 8.46
CA ILE A 4 13.61 -2.26 8.65
C ILE A 4 14.39 -2.25 7.34
N PHE A 5 13.76 -2.72 6.25
CA PHE A 5 14.44 -2.83 4.96
C PHE A 5 14.82 -1.48 4.35
N ILE A 6 13.96 -0.46 4.46
CA ILE A 6 14.23 0.86 3.89
C ILE A 6 15.51 1.46 4.51
N PRO A 7 15.66 1.56 5.85
CA PRO A 7 16.91 2.02 6.46
C PRO A 7 18.13 1.17 6.09
N LEU A 8 17.98 -0.16 6.02
CA LEU A 8 19.08 -1.05 5.64
C LEU A 8 19.59 -0.78 4.21
N CYS A 9 18.72 -0.40 3.27
CA CYS A 9 19.15 0.02 1.94
C CYS A 9 20.08 1.25 1.98
N GLY A 10 19.94 2.12 2.98
CA GLY A 10 20.81 3.26 3.22
C GLY A 10 22.26 2.92 3.56
N ILE A 11 22.52 1.70 4.05
CA ILE A 11 23.88 1.21 4.26
C ILE A 11 24.60 1.03 2.91
N PHE A 12 23.88 0.65 1.87
CA PHE A 12 24.44 0.36 0.54
C PHE A 12 24.50 1.59 -0.36
N SER A 13 23.47 2.43 -0.36
CA SER A 13 23.45 3.70 -1.10
C SER A 13 22.39 4.64 -0.55
N GLN A 14 22.72 5.93 -0.43
CA GLN A 14 21.73 6.95 -0.08
C GLN A 14 20.70 7.19 -1.20
N GLU A 15 21.06 6.95 -2.45
CA GLU A 15 20.16 7.12 -3.58
C GLU A 15 18.99 6.14 -3.52
N ILE A 16 19.27 4.86 -3.26
CA ILE A 16 18.21 3.84 -3.13
C ILE A 16 17.36 4.09 -1.88
N LEU A 17 17.96 4.54 -0.78
CA LEU A 17 17.23 4.90 0.44
C LEU A 17 16.22 6.01 0.14
N LEU A 18 16.68 7.12 -0.44
CA LEU A 18 15.82 8.28 -0.73
C LEU A 18 14.72 7.92 -1.73
N HIS A 19 15.07 7.19 -2.79
CA HIS A 19 14.16 6.78 -3.83
C HIS A 19 13.07 5.84 -3.30
N LEU A 20 13.47 4.79 -2.57
CA LEU A 20 12.55 3.82 -1.95
C LEU A 20 11.67 4.49 -0.89
N PHE A 21 12.23 5.30 0.00
CA PHE A 21 11.48 6.00 1.04
C PHE A 21 10.44 6.96 0.44
N THR A 22 10.84 7.77 -0.55
CA THR A 22 9.93 8.74 -1.18
C THR A 22 8.82 8.02 -1.95
N ALA A 23 9.17 7.03 -2.78
CA ALA A 23 8.19 6.29 -3.58
C ALA A 23 7.18 5.57 -2.68
N ILE A 24 7.64 4.82 -1.67
CA ILE A 24 6.77 4.08 -0.75
C ILE A 24 5.89 5.04 0.05
N THR A 25 6.41 6.18 0.49
CA THR A 25 5.62 7.18 1.21
C THR A 25 4.49 7.75 0.34
N LEU A 26 4.79 8.13 -0.91
CA LEU A 26 3.79 8.63 -1.85
C LEU A 26 2.72 7.57 -2.14
N ILE A 27 3.14 6.34 -2.40
CA ILE A 27 2.23 5.22 -2.72
C ILE A 27 1.38 4.81 -1.53
N SER A 28 1.94 4.76 -0.32
CA SER A 28 1.15 4.50 0.89
C SER A 28 0.11 5.59 1.08
N THR A 29 0.50 6.86 0.87
CA THR A 29 -0.44 7.98 0.97
C THR A 29 -1.57 7.85 -0.05
N LEU A 30 -1.25 7.58 -1.32
CA LEU A 30 -2.26 7.34 -2.36
C LEU A 30 -3.20 6.20 -1.99
N ASN A 31 -2.67 5.07 -1.51
CA ASN A 31 -3.48 3.94 -1.06
C ASN A 31 -4.41 4.32 0.10
N SER A 32 -3.89 5.05 1.10
CA SER A 32 -4.66 5.52 2.24
C SER A 32 -5.79 6.45 1.81
N PHE A 33 -5.56 7.36 0.84
CA PHE A 33 -6.62 8.21 0.27
C PHE A 33 -7.64 7.43 -0.53
N GLU A 34 -7.23 6.48 -1.37
CA GLU A 34 -8.15 5.66 -2.16
C GLU A 34 -9.05 4.83 -1.26
N LYS A 35 -8.49 4.19 -0.23
CA LYS A 35 -9.27 3.47 0.81
C LYS A 35 -10.17 4.41 1.60
N TRP A 36 -9.70 5.62 1.87
CA TRP A 36 -10.48 6.62 2.59
C TRP A 36 -11.67 7.10 1.78
N ILE A 37 -11.51 7.34 0.49
CA ILE A 37 -12.59 7.85 -0.38
C ILE A 37 -13.55 6.72 -0.76
N CYS A 38 -13.02 5.56 -1.18
CA CYS A 38 -13.80 4.45 -1.73
C CYS A 38 -13.51 3.13 -0.98
N PRO A 39 -13.95 2.98 0.28
CA PRO A 39 -13.74 1.74 1.01
C PRO A 39 -14.57 0.60 0.42
N GLU A 40 -13.92 -0.51 0.08
CA GLU A 40 -14.59 -1.76 -0.32
C GLU A 40 -14.53 -2.81 0.81
N THR A 41 -15.51 -3.71 0.84
CA THR A 41 -15.53 -4.86 1.75
C THR A 41 -14.44 -5.88 1.46
N ARG A 42 -14.18 -6.75 2.45
CA ARG A 42 -13.20 -7.83 2.39
C ARG A 42 -13.87 -9.20 2.29
N PRO A 43 -13.20 -10.23 1.74
CA PRO A 43 -13.78 -11.57 1.64
C PRO A 43 -14.28 -12.13 2.96
N LEU A 44 -13.50 -11.97 4.05
CA LEU A 44 -13.89 -12.46 5.37
C LEU A 44 -15.18 -11.79 5.90
N TRP A 45 -15.26 -10.46 5.81
CA TRP A 45 -16.45 -9.71 6.24
C TRP A 45 -17.66 -10.07 5.40
N PHE A 46 -17.48 -10.08 4.07
CA PHE A 46 -18.51 -10.44 3.11
C PHE A 46 -19.09 -11.83 3.39
N LEU A 47 -18.24 -12.86 3.52
CA LEU A 47 -18.69 -14.23 3.76
C LEU A 47 -19.42 -14.35 5.10
N ARG A 48 -18.90 -13.73 6.16
CA ARG A 48 -19.51 -13.78 7.50
C ARG A 48 -20.87 -13.08 7.53
N GLU A 49 -21.03 -11.94 6.86
CA GLU A 49 -22.33 -11.26 6.71
C GLU A 49 -23.34 -12.18 6.01
N GLN A 50 -22.95 -12.81 4.90
CA GLN A 50 -23.82 -13.74 4.17
C GLN A 50 -24.25 -14.95 5.01
N TYR A 51 -23.37 -15.46 5.88
CA TYR A 51 -23.69 -16.57 6.80
C TYR A 51 -24.55 -16.15 7.99
N ALA A 52 -24.44 -14.89 8.43
CA ALA A 52 -25.28 -14.33 9.49
C ALA A 52 -26.69 -14.01 8.99
N ASP A 53 -26.80 -13.42 7.81
CA ASP A 53 -28.07 -13.05 7.15
C ASP A 53 -28.86 -14.24 6.60
N ARG A 54 -28.36 -15.48 6.77
CA ARG A 54 -28.94 -16.73 6.23
C ARG A 54 -29.16 -16.73 4.70
N ARG A 55 -28.52 -15.81 3.97
CA ARG A 55 -28.58 -15.75 2.49
C ARG A 55 -27.93 -16.98 1.85
N VAL A 56 -26.96 -17.59 2.52
CA VAL A 56 -26.32 -18.85 2.09
C VAL A 56 -26.88 -20.02 2.89
N LEU A 57 -27.65 -20.88 2.22
CA LEU A 57 -28.32 -22.06 2.81
C LEU A 57 -27.34 -23.14 3.30
N LYS A 58 -26.13 -23.21 2.73
CA LYS A 58 -25.14 -24.24 3.05
C LYS A 58 -23.88 -23.61 3.64
N LYS A 59 -23.78 -23.64 4.97
CA LYS A 59 -22.56 -23.25 5.67
C LYS A 59 -21.45 -24.29 5.39
N PRO A 60 -20.20 -23.87 5.20
CA PRO A 60 -19.10 -24.81 5.05
C PRO A 60 -18.96 -25.65 6.32
N LYS A 61 -18.59 -26.93 6.16
CA LYS A 61 -18.40 -27.85 7.30
C LYS A 61 -17.24 -27.41 8.21
N VAL A 62 -16.28 -26.67 7.65
CA VAL A 62 -15.13 -26.12 8.37
C VAL A 62 -15.28 -24.59 8.37
N ALA A 63 -15.25 -24.00 9.56
CA ALA A 63 -15.26 -22.55 9.70
C ALA A 63 -13.99 -21.95 9.10
N LEU A 64 -14.11 -20.79 8.44
CA LEU A 64 -12.95 -19.99 8.05
C LEU A 64 -12.21 -19.57 9.32
N GLU A 65 -11.05 -20.17 9.54
CA GLU A 65 -10.17 -19.79 10.63
C GLU A 65 -9.74 -18.33 10.42
N SER A 66 -9.76 -17.54 11.50
CA SER A 66 -9.30 -16.16 11.46
C SER A 66 -8.24 -15.98 12.52
N ASN A 67 -7.05 -15.61 12.06
CA ASN A 67 -5.90 -15.34 12.90
C ASN A 67 -5.66 -13.83 12.97
N GLN A 68 -4.61 -13.44 13.71
CA GLN A 68 -4.24 -12.04 13.87
C GLN A 68 -3.94 -11.32 12.54
N LEU A 69 -3.47 -12.04 11.51
CA LEU A 69 -3.19 -11.47 10.18
C LEU A 69 -4.45 -11.28 9.33
N SER A 70 -5.55 -11.97 9.67
CA SER A 70 -6.86 -11.83 9.01
C SER A 70 -7.68 -10.66 9.54
N CYS A 71 -7.42 -10.20 10.77
CA CYS A 71 -8.15 -9.11 11.41
C CYS A 71 -7.60 -7.73 11.01
N GLU A 72 -8.04 -7.25 9.87
CA GLU A 72 -7.76 -5.90 9.37
C GLU A 72 -8.90 -4.93 9.77
N VAL A 73 -8.61 -3.62 9.80
CA VAL A 73 -9.59 -2.56 10.16
C VAL A 73 -9.74 -1.48 9.08
N THR A 74 -9.24 -1.75 7.88
CA THR A 74 -9.30 -0.85 6.70
C THR A 74 -10.07 -1.49 5.56
N GLY A 75 -10.65 -0.69 4.67
CA GLY A 75 -11.23 -1.19 3.42
C GLY A 75 -10.23 -1.99 2.58
N GLY A 76 -10.75 -2.87 1.71
CA GLY A 76 -9.93 -3.76 0.87
C GLY A 76 -9.35 -3.10 -0.38
N LEU A 77 -10.06 -2.14 -0.99
CA LEU A 77 -9.65 -1.55 -2.27
C LEU A 77 -8.84 -0.25 -2.11
N PRO A 78 -7.67 -0.13 -2.75
CA PRO A 78 -6.84 -1.20 -3.29
C PRO A 78 -6.02 -1.90 -2.21
N CYS A 79 -5.58 -3.12 -2.50
CA CYS A 79 -4.76 -3.88 -1.56
C CYS A 79 -3.41 -3.17 -1.32
N ALA A 80 -3.26 -2.56 -0.13
CA ALA A 80 -2.07 -1.82 0.29
C ALA A 80 -0.80 -2.67 0.18
N HIS A 81 -0.89 -3.94 0.59
CA HIS A 81 0.20 -4.89 0.54
C HIS A 81 0.64 -5.17 -0.89
N SER A 82 -0.32 -5.41 -1.79
CA SER A 82 -0.05 -5.64 -3.21
C SER A 82 0.59 -4.42 -3.85
N MET A 83 -0.01 -3.24 -3.66
CA MET A 83 0.47 -1.98 -4.24
C MET A 83 1.89 -1.64 -3.78
N THR A 84 2.12 -1.64 -2.47
CA THR A 84 3.40 -1.26 -1.85
C THR A 84 4.49 -2.30 -2.16
N PHE A 85 4.17 -3.59 -2.08
CA PHE A 85 5.13 -4.66 -2.36
C PHE A 85 5.53 -4.70 -3.83
N THR A 86 4.59 -4.47 -4.76
CA THR A 86 4.88 -4.39 -6.19
C THR A 86 5.91 -3.30 -6.45
N VAL A 87 5.71 -2.10 -5.89
CA VAL A 87 6.64 -0.98 -6.05
C VAL A 87 7.99 -1.29 -5.42
N PHE A 88 8.00 -1.82 -4.19
CA PHE A 88 9.20 -2.19 -3.49
C PHE A 88 10.06 -3.17 -4.31
N VAL A 89 9.45 -4.23 -4.85
CA VAL A 89 10.14 -5.20 -5.70
C VAL A 89 10.62 -4.58 -7.00
N LEU A 90 9.84 -3.70 -7.64
CA LEU A 90 10.24 -3.04 -8.89
C LEU A 90 11.45 -2.10 -8.69
N ILE A 91 11.47 -1.30 -7.63
CA ILE A 91 12.60 -0.40 -7.31
C ILE A 91 13.86 -1.21 -6.97
N LEU A 92 13.72 -2.25 -6.14
CA LEU A 92 14.87 -3.10 -5.82
C LEU A 92 15.38 -3.83 -7.08
N ALA A 93 14.47 -4.41 -7.86
CA ALA A 93 14.84 -5.14 -9.06
C ALA A 93 15.50 -4.23 -10.10
N SER A 94 15.02 -2.99 -10.29
CA SER A 94 15.65 -2.03 -11.21
C SER A 94 17.05 -1.65 -10.74
N PHE A 95 17.23 -1.38 -9.44
CA PHE A 95 18.53 -1.09 -8.85
C PHE A 95 19.52 -2.24 -9.03
N PHE A 96 19.13 -3.46 -8.67
CA PHE A 96 19.98 -4.65 -8.86
C PHE A 96 20.27 -4.91 -10.33
N PHE A 97 19.28 -4.71 -11.20
CA PHE A 97 19.44 -4.92 -12.63
C PHE A 97 20.50 -3.99 -13.21
N VAL A 98 20.44 -2.69 -12.95
CA VAL A 98 21.44 -1.73 -13.42
C VAL A 98 22.83 -2.08 -12.88
N ARG A 99 22.94 -2.36 -11.57
CA ARG A 99 24.22 -2.69 -10.93
C ARG A 99 24.86 -3.97 -11.47
N CYS A 100 24.06 -5.02 -11.70
CA CYS A 100 24.53 -6.29 -12.22
C CYS A 100 24.81 -6.23 -13.73
N TRP A 101 24.04 -5.43 -14.47
CA TRP A 101 24.21 -5.22 -15.91
C TRP A 101 25.58 -4.59 -16.26
N ASP A 102 26.02 -3.64 -15.43
CA ASP A 102 27.33 -3.00 -15.59
C ASP A 102 28.49 -3.94 -15.24
N ARG A 103 28.28 -4.84 -14.28
CA ARG A 103 29.34 -5.70 -13.74
C ARG A 103 29.51 -7.03 -14.46
N PHE A 104 28.43 -7.63 -14.97
CA PHE A 104 28.44 -9.00 -15.48
C PHE A 104 27.89 -9.09 -16.91
N VAL A 105 28.74 -9.44 -17.88
CA VAL A 105 28.36 -9.61 -19.29
C VAL A 105 27.29 -10.68 -19.49
N SER A 106 27.31 -11.75 -18.69
CA SER A 106 26.29 -12.83 -18.72
C SER A 106 24.87 -12.33 -18.41
N TRP A 107 24.76 -11.28 -17.59
CA TRP A 107 23.47 -10.66 -17.22
C TRP A 107 22.80 -9.92 -18.40
N ARG A 108 23.57 -9.66 -19.47
CA ARG A 108 23.05 -9.06 -20.70
C ARG A 108 22.28 -10.05 -21.57
N SER A 109 22.32 -11.34 -21.25
CA SER A 109 21.62 -12.37 -22.00
C SER A 109 20.09 -12.21 -21.90
N PRO A 110 19.33 -12.53 -22.97
CA PRO A 110 17.87 -12.52 -22.92
C PRO A 110 17.31 -13.53 -21.91
N PHE A 111 18.05 -14.61 -21.64
CA PHE A 111 17.70 -15.62 -20.64
C PHE A 111 17.68 -15.03 -19.22
N CYS A 112 18.74 -14.31 -18.82
CA CYS A 112 18.80 -13.66 -17.51
C CYS A 112 17.67 -12.62 -17.34
N ARG A 113 17.34 -11.87 -18.41
CA ARG A 113 16.21 -10.94 -18.41
C ARG A 113 14.88 -11.66 -18.19
N CYS A 114 14.63 -12.73 -18.94
CA CYS A 114 13.42 -13.55 -18.80
C CYS A 114 13.27 -14.09 -17.38
N LEU A 115 14.34 -14.67 -16.82
CA LEU A 115 14.36 -15.19 -15.45
C LEU A 115 14.02 -14.11 -14.43
N MET A 116 14.58 -12.90 -14.56
CA MET A 116 14.28 -11.79 -13.65
C MET A 116 12.81 -11.34 -13.72
N TYR A 117 12.23 -11.23 -14.92
CA TYR A 117 10.80 -10.92 -15.05
C TYR A 117 9.93 -11.99 -14.40
N LEU A 118 10.25 -13.27 -14.60
CA LEU A 118 9.54 -14.37 -13.95
C LEU A 118 9.67 -14.32 -12.42
N LEU A 119 10.84 -13.98 -11.88
CA LEU A 119 11.03 -13.82 -10.44
C LEU A 119 10.21 -12.65 -9.87
N ILE A 120 10.17 -11.50 -10.55
CA ILE A 120 9.37 -10.34 -10.14
C ILE A 120 7.88 -10.70 -10.13
N ILE A 121 7.38 -11.28 -11.24
CA ILE A 121 5.98 -11.70 -11.37
C ILE A 121 5.65 -12.74 -10.30
N GLY A 122 6.52 -13.74 -10.12
CA GLY A 122 6.36 -14.79 -9.12
C GLY A 122 6.25 -14.22 -7.69
N MET A 123 7.13 -13.29 -7.31
CA MET A 123 7.06 -12.63 -6.00
C MET A 123 5.75 -11.86 -5.80
N VAL A 124 5.31 -11.10 -6.80
CA VAL A 124 4.05 -10.33 -6.73
C VAL A 124 2.84 -11.26 -6.64
N VAL A 125 2.80 -12.34 -7.43
CA VAL A 125 1.74 -13.34 -7.36
C VAL A 125 1.73 -14.05 -6.00
N CYS A 126 2.89 -14.40 -5.44
CA CYS A 126 2.98 -14.95 -4.08
C CYS A 126 2.41 -13.99 -3.03
N MET A 127 2.65 -12.69 -3.17
CA MET A 127 2.03 -11.68 -2.29
C MET A 127 0.51 -11.68 -2.44
N TRP A 128 -0.03 -11.79 -3.66
CA TRP A 128 -1.49 -11.90 -3.86
C TRP A 128 -2.04 -13.17 -3.20
N LEU A 129 -1.44 -14.33 -3.48
CA LEU A 129 -1.85 -15.61 -2.93
C LEU A 129 -1.84 -15.61 -1.40
N SER A 130 -0.87 -14.92 -0.77
CA SER A 130 -0.83 -14.77 0.69
C SER A 130 -2.09 -14.08 1.24
N ARG A 131 -2.63 -13.08 0.51
CA ARG A 131 -3.82 -12.32 0.93
C ARG A 131 -5.11 -13.07 0.67
N LEU A 132 -5.18 -13.79 -0.45
CA LEU A 132 -6.29 -14.66 -0.80
C LEU A 132 -6.40 -15.84 0.18
N TYR A 133 -5.26 -16.45 0.52
CA TYR A 133 -5.19 -17.55 1.48
C TYR A 133 -5.73 -17.14 2.85
N LEU A 134 -5.42 -15.92 3.31
CA LEU A 134 -5.91 -15.38 4.57
C LEU A 134 -7.33 -14.79 4.49
N ALA A 135 -7.98 -14.84 3.32
CA ALA A 135 -9.29 -14.23 3.03
C ALA A 135 -9.37 -12.72 3.35
N THR A 136 -8.23 -12.02 3.26
CA THR A 136 -8.12 -10.60 3.60
C THR A 136 -8.47 -9.67 2.46
N GLU A 137 -8.25 -10.11 1.22
CA GLU A 137 -8.43 -9.30 0.01
C GLU A 137 -8.97 -10.20 -1.12
N PHE A 138 -9.84 -9.65 -1.96
CA PHE A 138 -10.24 -10.30 -3.20
C PHE A 138 -9.14 -10.22 -4.27
N LEU A 139 -9.20 -11.09 -5.28
CA LEU A 139 -8.21 -11.09 -6.36
C LEU A 139 -8.18 -9.76 -7.12
N HIS A 140 -9.34 -9.15 -7.40
CA HIS A 140 -9.40 -7.86 -8.09
C HIS A 140 -8.75 -6.74 -7.27
N GLN A 141 -8.90 -6.75 -5.94
CA GLN A 141 -8.26 -5.78 -5.04
C GLN A 141 -6.73 -5.89 -5.09
N CYS A 142 -6.20 -7.12 -5.20
CA CYS A 142 -4.77 -7.37 -5.37
C CYS A 142 -4.24 -6.93 -6.75
N ILE A 143 -4.94 -7.29 -7.83
CA ILE A 143 -4.57 -6.93 -9.20
C ILE A 143 -4.61 -5.40 -9.39
N LEU A 144 -5.71 -4.75 -8.97
CA LEU A 144 -5.85 -3.30 -9.02
C LEU A 144 -4.79 -2.61 -8.16
N GLY A 145 -4.47 -3.16 -6.98
CA GLY A 145 -3.38 -2.66 -6.15
C GLY A 145 -2.04 -2.67 -6.87
N SER A 146 -1.64 -3.78 -7.50
CA SER A 146 -0.41 -3.82 -8.29
C SER A 146 -0.45 -2.88 -9.49
N TYR A 147 -1.59 -2.80 -10.19
CA TYR A 147 -1.78 -1.90 -11.32
C TYR A 147 -1.60 -0.43 -10.92
N PHE A 148 -2.28 0.02 -9.87
CA PHE A 148 -2.13 1.38 -9.35
C PHE A 148 -0.71 1.64 -8.85
N GLY A 149 -0.07 0.66 -8.22
CA GLY A 149 1.34 0.75 -7.81
C GLY A 149 2.28 0.99 -9.00
N ILE A 150 2.13 0.23 -10.08
CA ILE A 150 2.92 0.39 -11.32
C ILE A 150 2.68 1.77 -11.95
N ARG A 151 1.42 2.21 -12.04
CA ARG A 151 1.07 3.53 -12.60
C ARG A 151 1.64 4.67 -11.75
N ALA A 152 1.47 4.60 -10.42
CA ALA A 152 2.00 5.59 -9.49
C ALA A 152 3.54 5.66 -9.56
N LEU A 153 4.22 4.51 -9.59
CA LEU A 153 5.67 4.46 -9.74
C LEU A 153 6.13 5.05 -11.08
N SER A 154 5.47 4.69 -12.18
CA SER A 154 5.80 5.25 -13.50
C SER A 154 5.63 6.77 -13.55
N THR A 155 4.56 7.30 -12.95
CA THR A 155 4.36 8.75 -12.82
C THR A 155 5.42 9.39 -11.92
N PHE A 156 5.78 8.73 -10.81
CA PHE A 156 6.83 9.19 -9.90
C PHE A 156 8.18 9.28 -10.62
N GLU A 157 8.63 8.24 -11.33
CA GLU A 157 9.90 8.26 -12.08
C GLU A 157 9.93 9.38 -13.12
N GLY A 158 8.82 9.60 -13.84
CA GLY A 158 8.71 10.66 -14.84
C GLY A 158 8.83 12.08 -14.27
N HIS A 159 8.52 12.26 -12.99
CA HIS A 159 8.46 13.58 -12.33
C HIS A 159 9.40 13.73 -11.14
N VAL A 160 10.29 12.76 -10.88
CA VAL A 160 11.13 12.74 -9.68
C VAL A 160 12.01 13.99 -9.53
N LYS A 161 12.61 14.47 -10.64
CA LYS A 161 13.41 15.70 -10.67
C LYS A 161 12.58 16.95 -10.34
N TYR A 162 11.33 16.98 -10.79
CA TYR A 162 10.41 18.07 -10.51
C TYR A 162 9.94 18.04 -9.05
N LEU A 163 9.62 16.86 -8.52
CA LEU A 163 9.18 16.70 -7.14
C LEU A 163 10.28 17.12 -6.16
N PHE A 164 11.51 16.70 -6.42
CA PHE A 164 12.65 16.96 -5.54
C PHE A 164 13.22 18.37 -5.63
N SER A 165 12.96 19.11 -6.72
CA SER A 165 13.35 20.52 -6.85
C SER A 165 12.35 21.49 -6.22
N ARG A 166 11.21 20.99 -5.70
CA ARG A 166 10.14 21.84 -5.20
C ARG A 166 10.60 22.62 -3.95
N PRO A 167 10.32 23.94 -3.86
CA PRO A 167 10.67 24.68 -2.65
C PRO A 167 9.83 24.21 -1.46
N ARG A 168 10.43 24.24 -0.26
CA ARG A 168 9.81 23.78 0.99
C ARG A 168 8.39 24.32 1.21
N GLY A 169 8.18 25.63 1.02
CA GLY A 169 6.87 26.24 1.21
C GLY A 169 5.77 25.62 0.34
N ASN A 170 6.09 25.35 -0.92
CA ASN A 170 5.15 24.71 -1.85
C ASN A 170 4.91 23.25 -1.48
N ALA A 171 5.96 22.51 -1.09
CA ALA A 171 5.82 21.11 -0.68
C ALA A 171 4.96 20.98 0.59
N VAL A 172 5.22 21.82 1.60
CA VAL A 172 4.42 21.87 2.84
C VAL A 172 2.97 22.25 2.55
N SER A 173 2.76 23.26 1.68
CA SER A 173 1.40 23.65 1.27
C SER A 173 0.64 22.49 0.61
N THR A 174 1.29 21.68 -0.22
CA THR A 174 0.68 20.49 -0.82
C THR A 174 0.25 19.49 0.24
N VAL A 175 1.09 19.21 1.24
CA VAL A 175 0.75 18.25 2.31
C VAL A 175 -0.39 18.79 3.19
N CYS A 176 -0.37 20.09 3.53
CA CYS A 176 -1.47 20.73 4.26
C CYS A 176 -2.79 20.66 3.47
N PHE A 177 -2.75 20.87 2.15
CA PHE A 177 -3.91 20.73 1.28
C PHE A 177 -4.46 19.29 1.30
N LEU A 178 -3.58 18.28 1.21
CA LEU A 178 -4.00 16.87 1.32
C LEU A 178 -4.61 16.57 2.71
N GLY A 179 -4.06 17.13 3.78
CA GLY A 179 -4.66 17.05 5.12
C GLY A 179 -6.06 17.65 5.17
N GLY A 180 -6.24 18.85 4.59
CA GLY A 180 -7.54 19.49 4.44
C GLY A 180 -8.53 18.66 3.61
N LEU A 181 -8.05 18.00 2.54
CA LEU A 181 -8.84 17.08 1.73
C LEU A 181 -9.31 15.87 2.55
N ALA A 182 -8.44 15.26 3.35
CA ALA A 182 -8.80 14.12 4.19
C ALA A 182 -9.90 14.48 5.20
N VAL A 183 -9.79 15.66 5.82
CA VAL A 183 -10.81 16.22 6.73
C VAL A 183 -12.11 16.53 5.98
N SER A 184 -12.01 17.09 4.78
CA SER A 184 -13.19 17.39 3.95
C SER A 184 -13.97 16.11 3.61
N VAL A 185 -13.27 15.04 3.22
CA VAL A 185 -13.89 13.73 2.93
C VAL A 185 -14.58 13.16 4.17
N TYR A 186 -14.02 13.35 5.37
CA TYR A 186 -14.68 12.95 6.62
C TYR A 186 -16.06 13.59 6.76
N PHE A 187 -16.13 14.92 6.63
CA PHE A 187 -17.40 15.65 6.77
C PHE A 187 -18.38 15.34 5.63
N VAL A 188 -17.89 15.19 4.40
CA VAL A 188 -18.74 14.76 3.27
C VAL A 188 -19.37 13.40 3.55
N LYS A 189 -18.62 12.43 4.07
CA LYS A 189 -19.17 11.13 4.46
C LYS A 189 -20.27 11.25 5.51
N LEU A 190 -20.06 12.08 6.54
CA LEU A 190 -21.09 12.34 7.56
C LEU A 190 -22.37 12.92 6.96
N GLN A 191 -22.25 13.88 6.03
CA GLN A 191 -23.40 14.46 5.33
C GLN A 191 -24.15 13.42 4.46
N LEU A 192 -23.43 12.45 3.89
CA LEU A 192 -23.99 11.34 3.13
C LEU A 192 -24.52 10.20 4.02
N ASN A 193 -24.53 10.36 5.35
CA ASN A 193 -24.85 9.30 6.32
C ASN A 193 -23.99 8.03 6.16
N MET A 194 -22.77 8.18 5.65
CA MET A 194 -21.79 7.12 5.55
C MET A 194 -20.87 7.16 6.77
N ASP A 195 -20.79 6.06 7.51
CA ASP A 195 -19.89 5.94 8.67
C ASP A 195 -18.41 6.00 8.22
N PRO A 196 -17.63 7.05 8.58
CA PRO A 196 -16.23 7.13 8.22
C PRO A 196 -15.38 6.01 8.85
N HIS A 197 -15.86 5.44 9.96
CA HIS A 197 -15.23 4.33 10.68
C HIS A 197 -15.86 2.97 10.37
N TRP A 198 -16.63 2.87 9.28
CA TRP A 198 -17.31 1.64 8.87
C TRP A 198 -16.38 0.42 8.87
N SER A 199 -15.17 0.54 8.31
CA SER A 199 -14.21 -0.58 8.26
C SER A 199 -13.70 -1.00 9.63
N VAL A 200 -13.64 -0.07 10.60
CA VAL A 200 -13.28 -0.37 11.99
C VAL A 200 -14.42 -1.16 12.64
N ARG A 201 -15.67 -0.72 12.43
CA ARG A 201 -16.86 -1.42 12.91
C ARG A 201 -16.94 -2.85 12.35
N GLU A 202 -16.70 -3.04 11.06
CA GLU A 202 -16.64 -4.39 10.45
C GLU A 202 -15.51 -5.23 11.07
N GLY A 203 -14.35 -4.63 11.34
CA GLY A 203 -13.26 -5.29 12.06
C GLY A 203 -13.67 -5.80 13.44
N PHE A 204 -14.34 -4.98 14.26
CA PHE A 204 -14.85 -5.40 15.57
C PHE A 204 -15.99 -6.42 15.48
N LYS A 205 -16.85 -6.32 14.47
CA LYS A 205 -17.97 -7.24 14.28
C LYS A 205 -17.50 -8.65 13.92
N TRP A 206 -16.47 -8.74 13.07
CA TRP A 206 -16.08 -9.99 12.43
C TRP A 206 -14.72 -10.54 12.87
N CYS A 207 -13.94 -9.85 13.67
CA CYS A 207 -12.75 -10.46 14.26
C CYS A 207 -13.15 -11.31 15.48
N PRO A 208 -12.63 -12.55 15.62
CA PRO A 208 -13.00 -13.43 16.75
C PRO A 208 -12.51 -12.91 18.10
N GLU A 209 -11.38 -12.19 18.12
CA GLU A 209 -10.70 -11.77 19.32
C GLU A 209 -10.29 -10.29 19.17
N PRO A 210 -10.85 -9.37 19.98
CA PRO A 210 -10.56 -7.93 19.87
C PRO A 210 -9.07 -7.59 20.00
N THR A 211 -8.29 -8.40 20.73
CA THR A 211 -6.84 -8.18 20.87
C THR A 211 -6.05 -8.37 19.57
N TYR A 212 -6.64 -8.97 18.54
CA TYR A 212 -6.03 -9.07 17.21
C TYR A 212 -6.12 -7.77 16.42
N LEU A 213 -7.02 -6.86 16.79
CA LEU A 213 -7.22 -5.60 16.09
C LEU A 213 -6.06 -4.64 16.40
N ARG A 214 -5.43 -4.16 15.34
CA ARG A 214 -4.32 -3.21 15.43
C ARG A 214 -4.84 -1.78 15.25
N HIS A 215 -4.75 -0.97 16.30
CA HIS A 215 -5.16 0.43 16.27
C HIS A 215 -4.33 1.29 15.30
N GLU A 216 -3.04 0.94 15.15
CA GLU A 216 -2.06 1.57 14.27
C GLU A 216 -2.32 1.42 12.76
N VAL A 217 -3.31 0.60 12.37
CA VAL A 217 -3.71 0.45 10.96
C VAL A 217 -5.12 0.96 10.70
N THR A 218 -5.77 1.64 11.65
CA THR A 218 -7.08 2.27 11.40
C THR A 218 -7.00 3.34 10.29
N PRO A 219 -8.09 3.61 9.54
CA PRO A 219 -8.03 4.52 8.39
C PRO A 219 -7.52 5.92 8.72
N VAL A 220 -8.01 6.51 9.82
CA VAL A 220 -7.59 7.86 10.26
C VAL A 220 -6.13 7.86 10.71
N PHE A 221 -5.70 6.85 11.47
CA PHE A 221 -4.31 6.72 11.88
C PHE A 221 -3.38 6.56 10.67
N GLY A 222 -3.76 5.72 9.70
CA GLY A 222 -3.03 5.50 8.45
C GLY A 222 -2.85 6.80 7.66
N LEU A 223 -3.92 7.57 7.49
CA LEU A 223 -3.85 8.88 6.84
C LEU A 223 -2.91 9.85 7.55
N VAL A 224 -3.04 9.99 8.87
CA VAL A 224 -2.18 10.91 9.66
C VAL A 224 -0.72 10.48 9.59
N ARG A 225 -0.45 9.18 9.71
CA ARG A 225 0.92 8.63 9.61
C ARG A 225 1.51 8.90 8.22
N ASP A 226 0.77 8.61 7.16
CA ASP A 226 1.28 8.72 5.80
C ASP A 226 1.44 10.20 5.38
N LEU A 227 0.52 11.09 5.79
CA LEU A 227 0.68 12.54 5.67
C LEU A 227 1.85 13.07 6.51
N GLY A 228 2.10 12.51 7.69
CA GLY A 228 3.25 12.82 8.52
C GLY A 228 4.58 12.47 7.84
N ASN A 229 4.65 11.30 7.21
CA ASN A 229 5.81 10.89 6.41
C ASN A 229 6.02 11.84 5.20
N LEU A 230 4.93 12.23 4.51
CA LEU A 230 5.00 13.24 3.44
C LEU A 230 5.42 14.61 3.96
N MET A 231 4.97 15.02 5.15
CA MET A 231 5.40 16.27 5.78
C MET A 231 6.90 16.26 6.06
N GLY A 232 7.45 15.12 6.52
CA GLY A 232 8.89 14.94 6.68
C GLY A 232 9.66 15.17 5.38
N LEU A 233 9.19 14.57 4.27
CA LEU A 233 9.75 14.80 2.93
C LEU A 233 9.63 16.27 2.50
N ALA A 234 8.47 16.89 2.75
CA ALA A 234 8.22 18.28 2.39
C ALA A 234 9.14 19.26 3.13
N LEU A 235 9.39 19.02 4.43
CA LEU A 235 10.31 19.81 5.25
C LEU A 235 11.77 19.65 4.81
N ALA A 236 12.15 18.45 4.36
CA ALA A 236 13.48 18.17 3.80
C ALA A 236 13.69 18.80 2.41
N SER A 237 12.62 19.17 1.69
CA SER A 237 12.70 19.78 0.36
C SER A 237 13.40 21.15 0.37
N PRO A 238 14.12 21.54 -0.70
CA PRO A 238 14.41 20.76 -1.90
C PRO A 238 15.50 19.71 -1.65
N LEU A 239 15.30 18.51 -2.20
CA LEU A 239 16.24 17.39 -2.10
C LEU A 239 17.33 17.44 -3.19
N TYR A 240 17.05 18.12 -4.31
CA TYR A 240 18.05 18.49 -5.31
C TYR A 240 18.06 20.01 -5.48
N LYS A 241 19.26 20.59 -5.59
CA LYS A 241 19.42 21.96 -6.11
C LYS A 241 19.36 21.86 -7.64
N VAL A 242 18.44 22.61 -8.25
CA VAL A 242 18.41 22.83 -9.71
C VAL A 242 19.52 23.79 -10.07
#